data_AF-A0AA37RS68-F1
#
_entry.id   AF-A0AA37RS68-F1
#
_cell.length_a   1.000
_cell.length_b   1.000
_cell.length_c   1.000
_cell.angle_alpha   90.00
_cell.angle_beta   90.00
_cell.angle_gamma   90.00
#
_symmetry.space_group_name_H-M   'P 1'
#
loop_
_entity.id
_entity.type
_entity.pdbx_description
1 polymer ?
#
loop_
_entity_poly.entity_id
_entity_poly.type
_entity_poly.pdbx_seq_one_letter_code
_entity_poly.pdbx_strand_id
1 'polypeptide(L)'
;MVYTADHPPIPDSDELRARIPGWGADLDPADRPSVPRLKFDPAATGAHWDFPERQPEKWPRERSIEHAMLTPVFGTSTPPRGLSGVVRRYAYRYSEGRAAHWLLLIAADRVDAAESHVLSFLTLRPDNPFTETGIRSEFTHHGFKARTGTTRVDNSHTWIDPILVAGPWVLVSALIVKGGRTLSRRRGSSSRPPDSPSRV
;
A
#
# COMPACT_ATOMS: atom_id res chain seq x y z
N MET A 1 -13.31 -23.93 9.97
CA MET A 1 -13.14 -22.51 9.56
C MET A 1 -11.94 -22.42 8.64
N VAL A 2 -11.80 -21.39 7.78
CA VAL A 2 -10.67 -21.27 6.80
C VAL A 2 -9.28 -21.29 7.46
N TYR A 3 -9.21 -20.99 8.75
CA TYR A 3 -7.97 -20.91 9.52
C TYR A 3 -7.80 -22.04 10.55
N THR A 4 -8.65 -23.07 10.55
CA THR A 4 -8.59 -24.17 11.54
C THR A 4 -8.42 -25.51 10.84
N ALA A 5 -7.87 -26.50 11.54
CA ALA A 5 -7.76 -27.87 11.07
C ALA A 5 -9.12 -28.50 10.72
N ASP A 6 -10.16 -28.08 11.44
CA ASP A 6 -11.51 -28.60 11.27
C ASP A 6 -12.14 -28.15 9.95
N HIS A 7 -12.63 -29.15 9.21
CA HIS A 7 -13.48 -28.93 8.05
C HIS A 7 -14.73 -28.14 8.48
N PRO A 8 -15.16 -27.11 7.72
CA PRO A 8 -16.40 -26.42 8.02
C PRO A 8 -17.58 -27.41 8.03
N PRO A 9 -18.60 -27.21 8.88
CA PRO A 9 -19.76 -28.08 8.87
C PRO A 9 -20.37 -28.11 7.46
N ILE A 10 -20.62 -29.32 6.95
CA ILE A 10 -21.27 -29.52 5.66
C ILE A 10 -22.74 -29.18 5.87
N PRO A 11 -23.31 -28.17 5.18
CA PRO A 11 -24.72 -27.82 5.35
C PRO A 11 -25.63 -28.93 4.83
N ASP A 12 -26.86 -28.98 5.35
CA ASP A 12 -27.85 -29.95 4.91
C ASP A 12 -28.19 -29.77 3.42
N SER A 13 -28.28 -30.90 2.71
CA SER A 13 -28.48 -30.91 1.26
C SER A 13 -29.88 -30.44 0.86
N ASP A 14 -30.90 -30.73 1.66
CA ASP A 14 -32.26 -30.30 1.37
C ASP A 14 -32.43 -28.79 1.61
N GLU A 15 -31.81 -28.25 2.66
CA GLU A 15 -31.73 -26.79 2.87
C GLU A 15 -31.04 -26.07 1.70
N LEU A 16 -29.92 -26.62 1.21
CA LEU A 16 -29.18 -26.04 0.09
C LEU A 16 -29.98 -26.07 -1.22
N ARG A 17 -30.68 -27.18 -1.50
CA ARG A 17 -31.55 -27.32 -2.67
C ARG A 17 -32.72 -26.33 -2.65
N ALA A 18 -33.27 -26.05 -1.48
CA ALA A 18 -34.36 -25.07 -1.32
C ALA A 18 -33.88 -23.63 -1.54
N ARG A 19 -32.64 -23.30 -1.17
CA ARG A 19 -32.11 -21.93 -1.22
C ARG A 19 -31.41 -21.57 -2.53
N ILE A 20 -30.74 -22.52 -3.18
CA ILE A 20 -29.85 -22.27 -4.32
C ILE A 20 -30.44 -22.95 -5.57
N PRO A 21 -31.00 -22.19 -6.51
CA PRO A 21 -31.50 -22.74 -7.78
C PRO A 21 -30.39 -23.51 -8.52
N GLY A 22 -30.69 -24.75 -8.94
CA GLY A 22 -29.74 -25.61 -9.65
C GLY A 22 -28.70 -26.30 -8.74
N TRP A 23 -28.81 -26.16 -7.42
CA TRP A 23 -27.91 -26.84 -6.49
C TRP A 23 -28.10 -28.35 -6.53
N GLY A 24 -26.98 -29.06 -6.59
CA GLY A 24 -26.93 -30.52 -6.61
C GLY A 24 -27.01 -31.16 -7.99
N ALA A 25 -26.85 -30.39 -9.08
CA ALA A 25 -26.73 -30.93 -10.43
C ALA A 25 -25.55 -31.91 -10.62
N ASP A 26 -24.55 -31.85 -9.73
CA ASP A 26 -23.35 -32.69 -9.71
C ASP A 26 -23.32 -33.67 -8.53
N LEU A 27 -24.45 -33.93 -7.85
CA LEU A 27 -24.48 -34.79 -6.66
C LEU A 27 -24.27 -36.27 -6.98
N ASP A 28 -24.55 -36.71 -8.21
CA ASP A 28 -24.38 -38.11 -8.59
C ASP A 28 -22.89 -38.50 -8.48
N PRO A 29 -22.54 -39.45 -7.59
CA PRO A 29 -21.18 -39.96 -7.49
C PRO A 29 -20.62 -40.49 -8.81
N ALA A 30 -21.47 -40.97 -9.72
CA ALA A 30 -21.06 -41.46 -11.04
C ALA A 30 -20.51 -40.35 -11.94
N ASP A 31 -20.96 -39.11 -11.75
CA ASP A 31 -20.53 -37.94 -12.52
C ASP A 31 -19.29 -37.26 -11.93
N ARG A 32 -18.83 -37.71 -10.76
CA ARG A 32 -17.67 -37.12 -10.03
C ARG A 32 -16.40 -37.94 -10.20
N PRO A 33 -15.36 -37.44 -10.90
CA PRO A 33 -14.07 -38.12 -11.05
C PRO A 33 -13.31 -38.38 -9.73
N SER A 34 -13.73 -37.69 -8.66
CA SER A 34 -13.07 -37.63 -7.35
C SER A 34 -13.74 -38.48 -6.27
N VAL A 35 -14.83 -39.20 -6.55
CA VAL A 35 -15.45 -40.15 -5.60
C VAL A 35 -14.95 -41.57 -5.89
N PRO A 36 -14.42 -42.32 -4.90
CA PRO A 36 -14.28 -42.03 -3.47
C PRO A 36 -12.92 -41.39 -3.07
N ARG A 37 -12.16 -40.87 -4.04
CA ARG A 37 -10.76 -40.45 -3.88
C ARG A 37 -10.51 -39.39 -2.80
N LEU A 38 -11.52 -38.57 -2.45
CA LEU A 38 -11.46 -37.62 -1.34
C LEU A 38 -11.98 -38.28 -0.05
N LYS A 39 -11.07 -38.87 0.73
CA LYS A 39 -11.34 -39.31 2.10
C LYS A 39 -10.63 -38.36 3.07
N PHE A 40 -11.39 -37.66 3.92
CA PHE A 40 -10.81 -36.91 5.04
C PHE A 40 -10.42 -37.91 6.13
N ASP A 41 -9.11 -38.18 6.24
CA ASP A 41 -8.55 -39.13 7.22
C ASP A 41 -7.31 -38.50 7.88
N PRO A 42 -7.50 -37.60 8.87
CA PRO A 42 -6.41 -36.87 9.52
C PRO A 42 -5.38 -37.79 10.22
N ALA A 43 -5.80 -39.01 10.58
CA ALA A 43 -4.96 -39.98 11.26
C ALA A 43 -4.10 -40.82 10.30
N ALA A 44 -4.47 -40.91 9.01
CA ALA A 44 -3.82 -41.81 8.06
C ALA A 44 -2.36 -41.43 7.73
N THR A 45 -2.00 -40.15 7.84
CA THR A 45 -0.67 -39.66 7.44
C THR A 45 0.18 -39.17 8.61
N GLY A 46 -0.40 -39.13 9.83
CA GLY A 46 0.22 -38.50 10.99
C GLY A 46 0.36 -36.97 10.86
N ALA A 47 -0.11 -36.38 9.76
CA ALA A 47 -0.09 -34.94 9.55
C ALA A 47 -1.17 -34.28 10.41
N HIS A 48 -0.74 -33.73 11.53
CA HIS A 48 -1.56 -32.91 12.42
C HIS A 48 -1.03 -31.48 12.32
N TRP A 49 -1.95 -30.54 12.21
CA TRP A 49 -1.63 -29.14 12.38
C TRP A 49 -2.73 -28.55 13.24
N ASP A 50 -2.33 -27.80 14.24
CA ASP A 50 -3.24 -26.96 15.00
C ASP A 50 -3.04 -25.51 14.56
N PHE A 51 -4.00 -24.65 14.90
CA PHE A 51 -3.80 -23.24 14.68
C PHE A 51 -2.60 -22.77 15.54
N PRO A 52 -1.52 -22.26 14.92
CA PRO A 52 -0.29 -21.99 15.66
C PRO A 52 -0.46 -20.81 16.61
N GLU A 53 0.37 -20.77 17.65
CA GLU A 53 0.39 -19.66 18.59
C GLU A 53 0.60 -18.33 17.84
N ARG A 54 -0.22 -17.34 18.18
CA ARG A 54 -0.16 -16.03 17.56
C ARG A 54 0.88 -15.19 18.26
N GLN A 55 1.78 -14.58 17.48
CA GLN A 55 2.65 -13.56 18.04
C GLN A 55 1.81 -12.38 18.60
N PRO A 56 2.28 -11.71 19.66
CA PRO A 56 1.49 -10.68 20.34
C PRO A 56 1.28 -9.45 19.45
N GLU A 57 0.03 -9.04 19.31
CA GLU A 57 -0.36 -7.79 18.65
C GLU A 57 -0.23 -6.62 19.64
N LYS A 58 0.91 -5.94 19.62
CA LYS A 58 1.18 -4.79 20.51
C LYS A 58 0.40 -3.52 20.14
N TRP A 59 -0.11 -3.43 18.92
CA TRP A 59 -0.94 -2.32 18.43
C TRP A 59 -1.79 -2.77 17.25
N PRO A 60 -2.93 -2.11 16.97
CA PRO A 60 -3.81 -2.47 15.86
C PRO A 60 -3.08 -2.43 14.51
N ARG A 61 -3.12 -3.56 13.81
CA ARG A 61 -2.48 -3.73 12.51
C ARG A 61 -3.49 -3.72 11.38
N GLU A 62 -3.05 -3.20 10.25
CA GLU A 62 -3.81 -3.28 9.03
C GLU A 62 -3.86 -4.72 8.52
N ARG A 63 -5.04 -5.10 8.05
CA ARG A 63 -5.33 -6.41 7.50
C ARG A 63 -6.31 -6.21 6.36
N SER A 64 -6.15 -6.99 5.28
CA SER A 64 -7.15 -7.05 4.23
C SER A 64 -8.51 -7.45 4.78
N ILE A 65 -9.58 -6.80 4.31
CA ILE A 65 -10.95 -7.07 4.73
C ILE A 65 -11.41 -8.50 4.42
N GLU A 66 -10.70 -9.20 3.53
CA GLU A 66 -11.02 -10.57 3.10
C GLU A 66 -10.56 -11.62 4.11
N HIS A 67 -9.62 -11.27 4.97
CA HIS A 67 -9.21 -12.16 6.05
C HIS A 67 -10.17 -12.07 7.25
N ALA A 68 -10.10 -13.00 8.20
CA ALA A 68 -10.85 -12.88 9.46
C ALA A 68 -9.97 -12.32 10.59
N MET A 69 -8.67 -12.63 10.54
CA MET A 69 -7.68 -12.25 11.54
C MET A 69 -6.30 -12.14 10.90
N LEU A 70 -5.35 -11.51 11.60
CA LEU A 70 -3.96 -11.46 11.15
C LEU A 70 -3.38 -12.87 11.10
N THR A 71 -2.41 -13.07 10.21
CA THR A 71 -1.61 -14.29 10.21
C THR A 71 -0.93 -14.47 11.57
N PRO A 72 -0.67 -15.72 12.00
CA PRO A 72 -0.03 -16.00 13.29
C PRO A 72 1.32 -15.29 13.47
N VAL A 73 2.06 -15.11 12.37
CA VAL A 73 3.28 -14.31 12.30
C VAL A 73 3.10 -13.22 11.24
N PHE A 74 3.48 -11.98 11.58
CA PHE A 74 3.39 -10.81 10.70
C PHE A 74 4.62 -9.89 10.90
N GLY A 75 5.06 -9.21 9.84
CA GLY A 75 6.28 -8.39 9.90
C GLY A 75 6.10 -7.14 10.75
N THR A 76 7.02 -6.82 11.68
CA THR A 76 6.87 -5.69 12.63
C THR A 76 7.87 -4.54 12.48
N SER A 77 8.77 -4.61 11.51
CA SER A 77 9.89 -3.67 11.33
C SER A 77 9.48 -2.26 10.91
N THR A 78 8.37 -2.11 10.19
CA THR A 78 7.94 -0.85 9.59
C THR A 78 6.53 -0.47 10.05
N PRO A 79 6.36 0.03 11.30
CA PRO A 79 5.06 0.48 11.76
C PRO A 79 4.56 1.66 10.91
N PRO A 80 3.26 1.69 10.53
CA PRO A 80 2.68 2.84 9.85
C PRO A 80 2.85 4.11 10.70
N ARG A 81 3.38 5.16 10.08
CA ARG A 81 3.68 6.45 10.71
C ARG A 81 3.37 7.60 9.76
N GLY A 82 3.22 8.81 10.30
CA GLY A 82 3.01 10.01 9.50
C GLY A 82 1.74 9.95 8.61
N LEU A 83 1.73 10.77 7.57
CA LEU A 83 0.70 10.81 6.55
C LEU A 83 0.69 9.51 5.74
N SER A 84 1.85 8.95 5.43
CA SER A 84 1.94 7.70 4.68
C SER A 84 1.23 6.55 5.41
N GLY A 85 1.32 6.48 6.74
CA GLY A 85 0.57 5.53 7.57
C GLY A 85 -0.95 5.74 7.51
N VAL A 86 -1.42 6.99 7.46
CA VAL A 86 -2.85 7.29 7.27
C VAL A 86 -3.34 6.79 5.91
N VAL A 87 -2.56 7.00 4.85
CA VAL A 87 -2.90 6.51 3.50
C VAL A 87 -2.96 4.98 3.49
N ARG A 88 -2.01 4.28 4.15
CA ARG A 88 -2.05 2.81 4.27
C ARG A 88 -3.30 2.35 5.01
N ARG A 89 -3.62 2.93 6.16
CA ARG A 89 -4.86 2.62 6.91
C ARG A 89 -6.11 2.80 6.05
N TYR A 90 -6.13 3.80 5.18
CA TYR A 90 -7.24 4.02 4.26
C TYR A 90 -7.28 2.99 3.12
N ALA A 91 -6.12 2.60 2.57
CA ALA A 91 -6.01 1.57 1.53
C ALA A 91 -6.61 0.22 1.97
N TYR A 92 -6.41 -0.17 3.23
CA TYR A 92 -6.95 -1.41 3.80
C TYR A 92 -8.47 -1.40 4.04
N ARG A 93 -9.18 -0.32 3.71
CA ARG A 93 -10.66 -0.32 3.63
C ARG A 93 -11.18 -0.91 2.32
N TYR A 94 -10.32 -1.07 1.33
CA TYR A 94 -10.66 -1.65 0.03
C TYR A 94 -10.25 -3.13 -0.02
N SER A 95 -11.02 -3.94 -0.75
CA SER A 95 -10.65 -5.33 -1.10
C SER A 95 -9.38 -5.36 -1.96
N GLU A 96 -8.59 -6.42 -1.84
CA GLU A 96 -7.38 -6.64 -2.62
C GLU A 96 -7.66 -6.79 -4.12
N GLY A 97 -8.88 -7.20 -4.48
CA GLY A 97 -9.33 -7.23 -5.87
C GLY A 97 -9.57 -5.85 -6.49
N ARG A 98 -9.54 -4.76 -5.70
CA ARG A 98 -9.74 -3.39 -6.20
C ARG A 98 -8.41 -2.70 -6.44
N ALA A 99 -8.22 -2.17 -7.65
CA ALA A 99 -7.04 -1.37 -8.00
C ALA A 99 -6.74 -0.23 -7.01
N ALA A 100 -7.78 0.37 -6.41
CA ALA A 100 -7.63 1.42 -5.40
C ALA A 100 -6.76 0.99 -4.21
N HIS A 101 -6.87 -0.26 -3.74
CA HIS A 101 -6.06 -0.79 -2.64
C HIS A 101 -4.56 -0.65 -2.96
N TRP A 102 -4.15 -1.19 -4.10
CA TRP A 102 -2.76 -1.20 -4.55
C TRP A 102 -2.23 0.17 -4.91
N LEU A 103 -3.02 0.97 -5.63
CA LEU A 103 -2.61 2.32 -6.03
C LEU A 103 -2.41 3.24 -4.82
N LEU A 104 -3.23 3.09 -3.78
CA LEU A 104 -3.06 3.84 -2.53
C LEU A 104 -1.83 3.38 -1.74
N LEU A 105 -1.52 2.07 -1.71
CA LEU A 105 -0.30 1.58 -1.07
C LEU A 105 0.96 2.10 -1.77
N ILE A 106 0.99 2.06 -3.11
CA ILE A 106 2.10 2.63 -3.90
C ILE A 106 2.23 4.13 -3.62
N ALA A 107 1.11 4.86 -3.59
CA ALA A 107 1.12 6.28 -3.24
C ALA A 107 1.65 6.52 -1.82
N ALA A 108 1.28 5.68 -0.86
CA ALA A 108 1.78 5.76 0.52
C ALA A 108 3.30 5.55 0.60
N ASP A 109 3.87 4.65 -0.20
CA ASP A 109 5.33 4.46 -0.27
C ASP A 109 6.04 5.71 -0.80
N ARG A 110 5.45 6.39 -1.78
CA ARG A 110 5.97 7.69 -2.27
C ARG A 110 5.90 8.78 -1.20
N VAL A 111 4.82 8.81 -0.43
CA VAL A 111 4.68 9.76 0.69
C VAL A 111 5.70 9.46 1.78
N ASP A 112 5.90 8.20 2.17
CA ASP A 112 6.87 7.82 3.22
C ASP A 112 8.31 8.17 2.82
N ALA A 113 8.67 7.97 1.55
CA ALA A 113 9.98 8.39 1.03
C ALA A 113 10.16 9.91 1.15
N ALA A 114 9.16 10.70 0.74
CA ALA A 114 9.22 12.16 0.86
C ALA A 114 9.26 12.62 2.33
N GLU A 115 8.46 12.01 3.22
CA GLU A 115 8.49 12.28 4.67
C GLU A 115 9.88 12.00 5.25
N SER A 116 10.48 10.88 4.88
CA SER A 116 11.80 10.47 5.38
C SER A 116 12.90 11.42 4.91
N HIS A 117 12.88 11.84 3.65
CA HIS A 117 13.84 12.83 3.15
C HIS A 117 13.66 14.20 3.80
N VAL A 118 12.42 14.64 4.06
CA VAL A 118 12.19 15.89 4.79
C VAL A 118 12.72 15.78 6.22
N LEU A 119 12.50 14.64 6.89
CA LEU A 119 12.99 14.39 8.23
C LEU A 119 14.51 14.26 8.29
N SER A 120 15.18 13.78 7.24
CA SER A 120 16.64 13.64 7.23
C SER A 120 17.36 14.99 7.37
N PHE A 121 16.75 16.08 6.86
CA PHE A 121 17.25 17.44 7.08
C PHE A 121 17.22 17.90 8.54
N LEU A 122 16.46 17.23 9.41
CA LEU A 122 16.42 17.49 10.85
C LEU A 122 17.45 16.65 11.63
N THR A 123 18.22 15.81 10.93
CA THR A 123 19.24 14.95 11.55
C THR A 123 20.65 15.51 11.34
N LEU A 124 21.62 14.92 12.04
CA LEU A 124 23.04 15.28 11.90
C LEU A 124 23.65 14.88 10.54
N ARG A 125 22.96 14.06 9.75
CA ARG A 125 23.41 13.56 8.45
C ARG A 125 22.26 13.65 7.44
N PRO A 126 22.01 14.84 6.87
CA PRO A 126 20.98 15.01 5.86
C PRO A 126 21.33 14.21 4.60
N ASP A 127 20.30 13.69 3.93
CA ASP A 127 20.47 12.98 2.67
C ASP A 127 21.03 13.95 1.61
N ASN A 128 21.99 13.48 0.83
CA ASN A 128 22.55 14.24 -0.29
C ASN A 128 22.01 13.71 -1.64
N PRO A 129 21.04 14.42 -2.26
CA PRO A 129 20.39 13.95 -3.47
C PRO A 129 21.33 13.89 -4.68
N PHE A 130 22.52 14.50 -4.65
CA PHE A 130 23.48 14.41 -5.77
C PHE A 130 24.35 13.15 -5.69
N THR A 131 24.73 12.75 -4.49
CA THR A 131 25.60 11.57 -4.28
C THR A 131 24.81 10.29 -4.09
N GLU A 132 23.61 10.35 -3.53
CA GLU A 132 22.84 9.17 -3.14
C GLU A 132 21.86 8.69 -4.24
N THR A 133 21.52 9.53 -5.21
CA THR A 133 20.64 9.16 -6.34
C THR A 133 21.37 8.54 -7.53
N GLY A 134 22.71 8.47 -7.49
CA GLY A 134 23.53 7.97 -8.60
C GLY A 134 23.79 8.99 -9.72
N ILE A 135 23.33 10.24 -9.60
CA ILE A 135 23.63 11.31 -10.57
C ILE A 135 25.15 11.46 -10.73
N ARG A 136 25.92 11.41 -9.63
CA ARG A 136 27.39 11.47 -9.72
C ARG A 136 27.98 10.32 -10.55
N SER A 137 27.45 9.10 -10.44
CA SER A 137 27.94 7.97 -11.23
C SER A 137 27.62 8.10 -12.72
N GLU A 138 26.51 8.76 -13.07
CA GLU A 138 26.18 9.02 -14.48
C GLU A 138 27.29 9.79 -15.21
N PHE A 139 27.92 10.75 -14.53
CA PHE A 139 29.02 11.54 -15.07
C PHE A 139 30.40 10.90 -14.88
N THR A 140 30.65 10.28 -13.73
CA THR A 140 31.99 9.78 -13.38
C THR A 140 32.30 8.39 -13.92
N HIS A 141 31.29 7.56 -14.17
CA HIS A 141 31.43 6.17 -14.62
C HIS A 141 30.82 5.92 -16.00
N HIS A 142 30.69 6.97 -16.81
CA HIS A 142 30.18 6.90 -18.18
C HIS A 142 28.75 6.32 -18.30
N GLY A 143 27.90 6.48 -17.27
CA GLY A 143 26.55 5.90 -17.24
C GLY A 143 25.71 6.30 -18.45
N PHE A 144 25.69 7.59 -18.79
CA PHE A 144 24.97 8.08 -19.97
C PHE A 144 25.46 7.47 -21.29
N LYS A 145 26.79 7.39 -21.47
CA LYS A 145 27.40 6.84 -22.69
C LYS A 145 27.19 5.32 -22.80
N ALA A 146 27.12 4.63 -21.67
CA ALA A 146 26.85 3.19 -21.64
C ALA A 146 25.44 2.83 -22.13
N ARG A 147 24.50 3.79 -22.12
CA ARG A 147 23.10 3.58 -22.54
C ARG A 147 22.88 3.83 -24.04
N THR A 148 23.71 4.67 -24.66
CA THR A 148 23.54 5.05 -26.08
C THR A 148 23.82 3.88 -27.03
N GLY A 149 22.90 3.62 -27.97
CA GLY A 149 23.07 2.57 -28.99
C GLY A 149 22.92 1.13 -28.49
N THR A 150 22.31 0.94 -27.31
CA THR A 150 22.13 -0.39 -26.70
C THR A 150 20.66 -0.82 -26.69
N THR A 151 20.41 -2.13 -26.64
CA THR A 151 19.08 -2.74 -26.50
C THR A 151 18.67 -2.94 -25.04
N ARG A 152 19.22 -2.10 -24.15
CA ARG A 152 18.96 -2.14 -22.71
C ARG A 152 17.50 -1.82 -22.42
N VAL A 153 16.85 -2.69 -21.66
CA VAL A 153 15.42 -2.56 -21.32
C VAL A 153 15.13 -1.29 -20.52
N ASP A 154 16.09 -0.83 -19.71
CA ASP A 154 15.97 0.37 -18.88
C ASP A 154 15.89 1.68 -19.70
N ASN A 155 16.34 1.67 -20.95
CA ASN A 155 16.24 2.85 -21.83
C ASN A 155 14.78 3.26 -22.09
N SER A 156 13.85 2.29 -22.11
CA SER A 156 12.44 2.56 -22.38
C SER A 156 11.73 3.32 -21.25
N HIS A 157 12.24 3.25 -20.02
CA HIS A 157 11.64 3.91 -18.86
C HIS A 157 12.54 4.96 -18.19
N THR A 158 13.79 5.15 -18.63
CA THR A 158 14.68 6.16 -18.02
C THR A 158 14.09 7.58 -18.07
N TRP A 159 13.25 7.89 -19.06
CA TRP A 159 12.64 9.21 -19.20
C TRP A 159 11.65 9.59 -18.08
N ILE A 160 11.05 8.59 -17.42
CA ILE A 160 10.06 8.80 -16.35
C ILE A 160 10.75 8.96 -14.99
N ASP A 161 11.98 8.47 -14.83
CA ASP A 161 12.70 8.52 -13.54
C ASP A 161 12.81 9.95 -12.97
N PRO A 162 13.17 11.00 -13.75
CA PRO A 162 13.20 12.37 -13.23
C PRO A 162 11.83 12.85 -12.74
N ILE A 163 10.74 12.40 -13.38
CA ILE A 163 9.37 12.78 -12.99
C ILE A 163 9.02 12.10 -11.66
N LEU A 164 9.33 10.82 -11.51
CA LEU A 164 9.03 10.07 -10.28
C LEU A 164 9.87 10.55 -9.09
N VAL A 165 11.12 10.96 -9.32
CA VAL A 165 12.04 11.40 -8.27
C VAL A 165 11.84 12.88 -7.95
N ALA A 166 11.81 13.77 -8.94
CA ALA A 166 11.72 15.22 -8.72
C ALA A 166 10.28 15.72 -8.59
N GLY A 167 9.30 15.04 -9.19
CA GLY A 167 7.89 15.44 -9.19
C GLY A 167 7.32 15.74 -7.80
N PRO A 168 7.50 14.86 -6.80
CA PRO A 168 7.06 15.13 -5.43
C PRO A 168 7.66 16.42 -4.84
N TRP A 169 8.95 16.66 -5.04
CA TRP A 169 9.63 17.88 -4.55
C TRP A 169 9.11 19.14 -5.22
N VAL A 170 8.87 19.09 -6.54
CA VAL A 170 8.28 20.20 -7.29
C VAL A 170 6.88 20.51 -6.78
N LEU A 171 6.06 19.49 -6.56
CA LEU A 171 4.69 19.64 -6.03
C LEU A 171 4.70 20.28 -4.64
N VAL A 172 5.52 19.77 -3.71
CA VAL A 172 5.66 20.31 -2.35
C VAL A 172 6.12 21.78 -2.40
N SER A 173 7.14 22.07 -3.21
CA SER A 173 7.67 23.44 -3.38
C SER A 173 6.59 24.39 -3.91
N ALA A 174 5.81 23.96 -4.91
CA ALA A 174 4.72 24.74 -5.48
C ALA A 174 3.62 25.02 -4.44
N LEU A 175 3.26 24.04 -3.62
CA LEU A 175 2.27 24.19 -2.55
C LEU A 175 2.74 25.18 -1.48
N ILE A 176 4.00 25.11 -1.05
CA ILE A 176 4.60 26.06 -0.09
C ILE A 176 4.53 27.50 -0.63
N VAL A 177 4.97 27.71 -1.88
CA VAL A 177 4.96 29.04 -2.52
C VAL A 177 3.53 29.58 -2.62
N LYS A 178 2.57 28.76 -3.04
CA LYS A 178 1.16 29.16 -3.16
C LYS A 178 0.55 29.50 -1.79
N GLY A 179 0.85 28.71 -0.76
CA GLY A 179 0.43 28.96 0.63
C GLY A 179 0.97 30.28 1.15
N GLY A 180 2.28 30.52 1.01
CA GLY A 180 2.93 31.76 1.43
C GLY A 180 2.37 33.00 0.72
N ARG A 181 2.15 32.92 -0.60
CA ARG A 181 1.51 34.01 -1.37
C ARG A 181 0.09 34.30 -0.90
N THR A 182 -0.69 33.26 -0.60
CA THR A 182 -2.06 33.42 -0.10
C THR A 182 -2.09 34.09 1.27
N LEU A 183 -1.18 33.71 2.17
CA LEU A 183 -1.08 34.31 3.49
C LEU A 183 -0.61 35.77 3.44
N SER A 184 0.36 36.08 2.58
CA SER A 184 0.84 37.45 2.35
C SER A 184 -0.27 38.36 1.80
N ARG A 185 -1.06 37.88 0.84
CA ARG A 185 -2.23 38.60 0.31
C ARG A 185 -3.29 38.89 1.38
N ARG A 186 -3.55 37.93 2.28
CA ARG A 186 -4.49 38.11 3.41
C ARG A 186 -4.00 39.12 4.45
N ARG A 187 -2.68 39.18 4.69
CA ARG A 187 -2.08 40.21 5.58
C ARG A 187 -2.09 41.61 4.97
N GLY A 188 -1.98 41.73 3.65
CA GLY A 188 -2.05 43.01 2.94
C GLY A 188 -3.46 43.63 2.89
N SER A 189 -4.53 42.81 2.98
CA SER A 189 -5.91 43.33 3.02
C SER A 189 -6.35 43.81 4.42
N SER A 190 -5.69 43.38 5.49
CA SER A 190 -6.02 43.79 6.88
C SER A 190 -5.36 45.09 7.32
N SER A 191 -4.49 45.69 6.50
CA SER A 191 -3.72 46.90 6.84
C SER A 191 -4.25 48.18 6.17
N ARG A 192 -5.49 48.19 5.68
CA ARG A 192 -6.11 49.41 5.13
C ARG A 192 -6.69 50.24 6.30
N PRO A 193 -6.13 51.42 6.64
CA PRO A 193 -6.67 52.23 7.72
C PRO A 193 -8.08 52.73 7.34
N PRO A 194 -8.98 52.95 8.31
CA PRO A 194 -10.30 53.50 8.03
C PRO A 194 -10.16 54.92 7.47
N ASP A 195 -10.80 55.17 6.33
CA ASP A 195 -10.85 56.49 5.70
C ASP A 195 -11.38 57.52 6.72
N SER A 196 -10.59 58.58 6.92
CA SER A 196 -10.93 59.67 7.83
C SER A 196 -12.10 60.47 7.24
N PRO A 197 -13.13 60.83 8.04
CA PRO A 197 -14.29 61.55 7.51
C PRO A 197 -13.88 62.97 7.11
N SER A 198 -14.26 63.36 5.90
CA SER A 198 -14.12 64.71 5.36
C SER A 198 -14.81 65.72 6.26
N ARG A 199 -14.05 66.66 6.83
CA ARG A 199 -14.62 67.83 7.52
C ARG A 199 -15.14 68.82 6.47
N VAL A 200 -16.37 69.27 6.68
CA VAL A 200 -16.96 70.50 6.13
C VAL A 200 -16.77 71.60 7.15
#